data_AF-A0A7S2PGW9-F1
#
_entry.id   AF-A0A7S2PGW9-F1
#
_cell.length_a   1.000
_cell.length_b   1.000
_cell.length_c   1.000
_cell.angle_alpha   90.00
_cell.angle_beta   90.00
_cell.angle_gamma   90.00
#
_symmetry.space_group_name_H-M   'P 1'
#
loop_
_entity.id
_entity.type
_entity.pdbx_description
1 polymer ?
#
loop_
_entity_poly.entity_id
_entity_poly.type
_entity_poly.pdbx_seq_one_letter_code
_entity_poly.pdbx_strand_id
1 'polypeptide(L)'
;YREGEGVEKDEKKHLHHLEQAAIGGHPNARHNLAIFEWKSGRAERTVKHFIIAANMGNDESLESLKKCYGMGLVSKEKFAAALRGHQAAVDAMKSPHRDKAKAALRI
;
A
#
# COMPACT_ATOMS: atom_id res chain seq x y z
N TYR A 1 32.81 -9.70 -13.50
CA TYR A 1 32.03 -8.47 -13.72
C TYR A 1 31.67 -7.91 -12.36
N ARG A 2 31.96 -6.63 -12.11
CA ARG A 2 31.99 -5.98 -10.79
C ARG A 2 30.63 -6.07 -10.05
N GLU A 3 30.70 -6.58 -8.84
CA GLU A 3 29.59 -6.97 -7.96
C GLU A 3 28.87 -5.77 -7.30
N GLY A 4 28.18 -4.93 -8.07
CA GLY A 4 27.31 -3.91 -7.45
C GLY A 4 26.66 -2.90 -8.39
N GLU A 5 27.28 -2.59 -9.53
CA GLU A 5 26.77 -1.53 -10.42
C GLU A 5 25.47 -1.90 -11.14
N GLY A 6 25.21 -3.19 -11.36
CA GLY A 6 23.94 -3.66 -11.95
C GLY A 6 22.78 -3.66 -10.96
N VAL A 7 23.01 -4.18 -9.75
CA VAL A 7 21.96 -4.38 -8.73
C VAL A 7 21.43 -3.04 -8.21
N GLU A 8 22.31 -2.07 -7.94
CA GLU A 8 21.87 -0.74 -7.47
C GLU A 8 21.07 0.03 -8.56
N LYS A 9 21.45 -0.14 -9.83
CA LYS A 9 20.74 0.48 -10.95
C LYS A 9 19.37 -0.15 -11.16
N ASP A 10 19.27 -1.47 -11.02
CA ASP A 10 18.00 -2.20 -11.13
C ASP A 10 17.07 -1.88 -9.96
N GLU A 11 17.62 -1.70 -8.75
CA GLU A 11 16.85 -1.29 -7.57
C GLU A 11 16.26 0.12 -7.74
N LYS A 12 17.04 1.11 -8.19
CA LYS A 12 16.53 2.47 -8.48
C LYS A 12 15.43 2.46 -9.54
N LYS A 13 15.60 1.65 -10.59
CA LYS A 13 14.59 1.51 -11.65
C LYS A 13 13.31 0.83 -11.13
N HIS A 14 13.46 -0.21 -10.30
CA HIS A 14 12.34 -0.88 -9.66
C HIS A 14 11.55 0.07 -8.76
N LEU A 15 12.24 0.85 -7.93
CA LEU A 15 11.61 1.87 -7.08
C LEU A 15 10.87 2.92 -7.87
N HIS A 16 11.47 3.41 -8.95
CA HIS A 16 10.82 4.37 -9.83
C HIS A 16 9.49 3.80 -10.39
N HIS A 17 9.48 2.54 -10.85
CA HIS A 17 8.25 1.91 -11.32
C HIS A 17 7.21 1.71 -10.19
N LEU A 18 7.64 1.35 -8.98
CA LEU A 18 6.75 1.25 -7.82
C LEU A 18 6.15 2.61 -7.46
N GLU A 19 6.94 3.68 -7.49
CA GLU A 19 6.47 5.05 -7.23
C GLU A 19 5.41 5.47 -8.26
N GLN A 20 5.66 5.25 -9.55
CA GLN A 20 4.69 5.56 -10.61
C GLN A 20 3.39 4.76 -10.43
N ALA A 21 3.48 3.46 -10.16
CA ALA A 21 2.31 2.63 -9.92
C ALA A 21 1.55 3.03 -8.63
N ALA A 22 2.28 3.42 -7.58
CA ALA A 22 1.70 3.93 -6.35
C ALA A 22 0.97 5.27 -6.57
N ILE A 23 1.55 6.19 -7.35
CA ILE A 23 0.91 7.45 -7.77
C ILE A 23 -0.34 7.16 -8.61
N GLY A 24 -0.28 6.17 -9.50
CA GLY A 24 -1.43 5.68 -10.28
C GLY A 24 -2.50 4.94 -9.46
N GLY A 25 -2.34 4.84 -8.14
CA GLY A 25 -3.34 4.25 -7.26
C GLY A 25 -3.28 2.73 -7.17
N HIS A 26 -2.13 2.10 -7.41
CA HIS A 26 -1.98 0.66 -7.23
C HIS A 26 -1.63 0.33 -5.76
N PRO A 27 -2.54 -0.26 -4.96
CA PRO A 27 -2.31 -0.50 -3.54
C PRO A 27 -1.09 -1.38 -3.27
N ASN A 28 -0.88 -2.46 -4.04
CA ASN A 28 0.25 -3.36 -3.84
C ASN A 28 1.60 -2.68 -4.15
N ALA A 29 1.62 -1.72 -5.09
CA ALA A 29 2.85 -1.00 -5.39
C ALA A 29 3.22 -0.08 -4.22
N ARG A 30 2.22 0.56 -3.63
CA ARG A 30 2.39 1.39 -2.43
C ARG A 30 2.77 0.56 -1.20
N HIS A 31 2.25 -0.67 -1.06
CA HIS A 31 2.70 -1.63 -0.06
C HIS A 31 4.19 -1.95 -0.22
N ASN A 32 4.62 -2.32 -1.43
CA ASN A 32 6.02 -2.67 -1.69
C ASN A 32 6.96 -1.48 -1.45
N LEU A 33 6.53 -0.27 -1.78
CA LEU A 33 7.27 0.95 -1.45
C LEU A 33 7.41 1.13 0.08
N ALA A 34 6.37 0.84 0.86
CA ALA A 34 6.43 0.87 2.32
C ALA A 34 7.47 -0.12 2.89
N ILE A 35 7.51 -1.35 2.33
CA ILE A 35 8.49 -2.38 2.71
C ILE A 35 9.91 -1.94 2.40
N PHE A 36 10.12 -1.30 1.26
CA PHE A 36 11.42 -0.74 0.90
C PHE A 36 11.87 0.35 1.88
N GLU A 37 10.99 1.29 2.19
CA GLU A 37 11.24 2.36 3.15
C GLU A 37 11.51 1.81 4.56
N TRP A 38 10.86 0.70 4.93
CA TRP A 38 11.05 0.02 6.22
C TRP A 38 12.46 -0.53 6.34
N LYS A 39 12.92 -1.24 5.29
CA LYS A 39 14.30 -1.77 5.21
C LYS A 39 15.35 -0.66 5.25
N SER A 40 14.98 0.53 4.78
CA SER A 40 15.83 1.73 4.81
C SER A 40 15.78 2.50 6.14
N GLY A 41 15.05 2.00 7.15
CA GLY A 41 14.91 2.66 8.45
C GLY A 41 14.01 3.91 8.46
N ARG A 42 13.26 4.18 7.39
CA ARG A 42 12.41 5.38 7.24
C ARG A 42 11.00 5.14 7.77
N ALA A 43 10.90 4.83 9.06
CA ALA A 43 9.66 4.37 9.72
C ALA A 43 8.44 5.28 9.50
N GLU A 44 8.60 6.61 9.57
CA GLU A 44 7.49 7.53 9.31
C GLU A 44 6.93 7.43 7.89
N ARG A 45 7.81 7.25 6.89
CA ARG A 45 7.42 7.10 5.48
C ARG A 45 6.74 5.76 5.26
N THR A 46 7.28 4.69 5.86
CA THR A 46 6.64 3.36 5.87
C THR A 46 5.20 3.44 6.38
N VAL A 47 4.98 4.03 7.55
CA VAL A 47 3.64 4.15 8.14
C VAL A 47 2.69 4.91 7.22
N LYS A 48 3.14 6.01 6.60
CA LYS A 48 2.32 6.77 5.64
C LYS A 48 1.91 5.91 4.45
N HIS A 49 2.85 5.18 3.85
CA HIS A 49 2.54 4.30 2.72
C HIS A 49 1.56 3.18 3.09
N PHE A 50 1.74 2.54 4.26
CA PHE A 50 0.79 1.54 4.74
C PHE A 50 -0.61 2.09 5.00
N ILE A 51 -0.73 3.28 5.63
CA ILE A 51 -2.05 3.92 5.86
C ILE A 51 -2.75 4.17 4.53
N ILE A 52 -2.04 4.71 3.53
CA ILE A 52 -2.65 5.01 2.23
C ILE A 52 -3.08 3.71 1.53
N ALA A 53 -2.22 2.68 1.48
CA ALA A 53 -2.56 1.42 0.85
C ALA A 53 -3.72 0.70 1.57
N ALA A 54 -3.74 0.71 2.91
CA ALA A 54 -4.85 0.19 3.70
C ALA A 54 -6.16 0.94 3.39
N ASN A 55 -6.12 2.28 3.30
CA ASN A 55 -7.29 3.09 2.91
C ASN A 55 -7.78 2.83 1.48
N MET A 56 -7.02 2.09 0.67
CA MET A 56 -7.43 1.62 -0.66
C MET A 56 -7.95 0.18 -0.65
N GLY A 57 -8.13 -0.42 0.53
CA GLY A 57 -8.63 -1.79 0.71
C GLY A 57 -7.55 -2.86 0.59
N ASN A 58 -6.28 -2.54 0.85
CA ASN A 58 -5.20 -3.52 0.85
C ASN A 58 -5.02 -4.19 2.21
N ASP A 59 -5.36 -5.47 2.30
CA ASP A 59 -5.29 -6.25 3.54
C ASP A 59 -3.85 -6.39 4.06
N GLU A 60 -2.86 -6.64 3.18
CA GLU A 60 -1.45 -6.82 3.58
C GLU A 60 -0.85 -5.56 4.25
N SER A 61 -1.24 -4.39 3.75
CA SER A 61 -0.84 -3.10 4.32
C SER A 61 -1.51 -2.84 5.65
N LEU A 62 -2.77 -3.25 5.82
CA LEU A 62 -3.47 -3.13 7.09
C LEU A 62 -2.83 -4.03 8.17
N GLU A 63 -2.49 -5.27 7.82
CA GLU A 63 -1.78 -6.18 8.73
C GLU A 63 -0.38 -5.67 9.07
N SER A 64 0.33 -5.09 8.11
CA SER A 64 1.62 -4.44 8.37
C SER A 64 1.47 -3.22 9.28
N LEU A 65 0.43 -2.41 9.08
CA LEU A 65 0.14 -1.26 9.92
C LEU A 65 -0.21 -1.68 11.37
N LYS A 66 -0.91 -2.81 11.54
CA LYS A 66 -1.21 -3.40 12.86
C LYS A 66 0.07 -3.79 13.60
N LYS A 67 1.08 -4.33 12.90
CA LYS A 67 2.41 -4.59 13.49
C LYS A 67 3.08 -3.27 13.91
N CYS A 68 3.05 -2.24 13.06
CA CYS A 68 3.60 -0.93 13.40
C CYS A 68 2.88 -0.29 14.61
N TYR A 69 1.57 -0.49 14.76
CA TYR A 69 0.82 -0.08 15.95
C TYR A 69 1.31 -0.82 17.20
N GLY A 70 1.50 -2.14 17.13
CA GLY A 70 2.06 -2.93 18.24
C GLY A 70 3.49 -2.54 18.64
N MET A 71 4.25 -1.97 17.70
CA MET A 71 5.59 -1.40 17.94
C MET A 71 5.58 0.04 18.45
N GLY A 72 4.40 0.68 18.60
CA GLY A 72 4.29 2.08 19.04
C GLY A 72 4.61 3.12 17.95
N LEU A 73 4.77 2.72 16.69
CA LEU A 73 5.09 3.62 15.57
C LEU A 73 3.86 4.33 14.99
N VAL A 74 2.66 3.90 15.39
CA VAL A 74 1.38 4.43 14.93
C VAL A 74 0.52 4.72 16.14
N SER A 75 -0.14 5.88 16.18
CA SER A 75 -1.08 6.18 17.26
C SER A 75 -2.39 5.38 17.08
N LYS A 76 -3.12 5.20 18.18
CA LYS A 76 -4.42 4.50 18.17
C LYS A 76 -5.39 5.17 17.20
N GLU A 77 -5.40 6.50 17.14
CA GLU A 77 -6.28 7.30 16.28
C GLU A 77 -5.96 7.08 14.80
N LYS A 78 -4.67 7.08 14.45
CA LYS A 78 -4.22 6.81 13.06
C LYS A 78 -4.57 5.40 12.63
N PHE A 79 -4.36 4.41 13.50
CA PHE A 79 -4.70 3.03 13.20
C PHE A 79 -6.23 2.83 13.05
N ALA A 80 -7.03 3.41 13.95
CA ALA A 80 -8.49 3.37 13.86
C ALA A 80 -9.05 4.10 12.63
N ALA A 81 -8.41 5.20 12.21
CA ALA A 81 -8.76 5.87 10.95
C ALA A 81 -8.46 4.97 9.74
N ALA A 82 -7.29 4.30 9.72
CA ALA A 82 -6.93 3.39 8.64
C ALA A 82 -7.87 2.18 8.55
N LEU A 83 -8.29 1.60 9.68
CA LEU A 83 -9.29 0.53 9.71
C LEU A 83 -10.62 0.94 9.09
N ARG A 84 -11.10 2.14 9.43
CA ARG A 84 -12.36 2.68 8.87
C ARG A 84 -12.23 2.95 7.36
N GLY A 85 -11.12 3.53 6.92
CA GLY A 85 -10.86 3.78 5.50
C GLY A 85 -10.78 2.48 4.69
N HIS A 86 -10.09 1.46 5.23
CA HIS A 86 -10.02 0.13 4.63
C HIS A 86 -11.40 -0.49 4.47
N GLN A 87 -12.21 -0.50 5.53
CA GLN A 87 -13.56 -1.05 5.49
C GLN A 87 -14.43 -0.34 4.45
N ALA A 88 -14.40 1.00 4.42
CA ALA A 88 -15.14 1.78 3.43
C ALA A 88 -14.70 1.47 1.99
N ALA A 89 -13.40 1.28 1.75
CA ALA A 89 -12.89 0.89 0.44
C ALA A 89 -13.39 -0.50 0.03
N VAL A 90 -13.29 -1.49 0.92
CA VAL A 90 -13.77 -2.86 0.68
C VAL A 90 -15.27 -2.88 0.39
N ASP A 91 -16.07 -2.13 1.16
CA ASP A 91 -17.52 -2.06 0.97
C ASP A 91 -17.89 -1.36 -0.34
N ALA A 92 -17.19 -0.29 -0.71
CA ALA A 92 -17.36 0.35 -2.01
C ALA A 92 -17.03 -0.60 -3.17
N MET A 93 -16.06 -1.51 -3.03
CA MET A 93 -15.77 -2.52 -4.05
C MET A 93 -16.86 -3.58 -4.20
N LYS A 94 -17.61 -3.87 -3.12
CA LYS A 94 -18.71 -4.84 -3.07
C LYS A 94 -20.08 -4.24 -3.42
N SER A 95 -20.18 -2.92 -3.54
CA SER A 95 -21.46 -2.25 -3.78
C SER A 95 -22.10 -2.67 -5.11
N PRO A 96 -23.43 -2.91 -5.17
CA PRO A 96 -24.14 -3.46 -6.33
C PRO A 96 -24.04 -2.62 -7.61
N HIS A 97 -23.53 -1.39 -7.55
CA HIS A 97 -23.23 -0.59 -8.73
C HIS A 97 -22.06 -1.17 -9.55
N ARG A 98 -21.11 -1.85 -8.91
CA ARG A 98 -20.01 -2.55 -9.60
C ARG A 98 -20.46 -3.90 -10.18
N ASP A 99 -21.38 -4.59 -9.52
CA ASP A 99 -22.00 -5.82 -10.05
C ASP A 99 -22.83 -5.54 -11.31
N LYS A 100 -23.60 -4.45 -11.32
CA LYS A 100 -24.33 -4.01 -12.52
C LYS A 100 -23.40 -3.60 -13.66
N ALA A 101 -22.29 -2.90 -13.38
CA ALA A 101 -21.31 -2.54 -14.40
C ALA A 101 -20.57 -3.76 -14.99
N LYS A 102 -20.26 -4.78 -14.17
CA LYS A 102 -19.70 -6.06 -14.66
C LYS A 102 -20.71 -6.89 -15.45
N ALA A 103 -21.99 -6.86 -15.08
CA ALA A 103 -23.05 -7.54 -15.83
C ALA A 103 -23.35 -6.86 -17.17
N ALA A 104 -23.29 -5.53 -17.25
CA ALA A 104 -23.52 -4.76 -18.48
C ALA A 104 -22.38 -4.86 -19.51
N LEU A 105 -21.16 -5.25 -19.09
CA LEU A 105 -20.02 -5.46 -19.99
C LEU A 105 -20.00 -6.87 -20.64
N ARG A 106 -20.98 -7.73 -20.35
CA ARG A 106 -21.10 -9.11 -20.85
C ARG A 106 -22.08 -9.26 -22.03
N ILE A 107 -22.46 -8.17 -22.68
CA ILE A 107 -23.36 -8.13 -23.83
C ILE A 107 -22.55 -7.75 -25.07
#